data_AF-A0A5C7S8V2-F1
#
_entry.id   AF-A0A5C7S8V2-F1
#
_cell.length_a   1.000
_cell.length_b   1.000
_cell.length_c   1.000
_cell.angle_alpha   90.00
_cell.angle_beta   90.00
_cell.angle_gamma   90.00
#
_symmetry.space_group_name_H-M   'P 1'
#
loop_
_entity.id
_entity.type
_entity.pdbx_description
1 polymer ?
#
loop_
_entity_poly.entity_id
_entity_poly.type
_entity_poly.pdbx_seq_one_letter_code
_entity_poly.pdbx_strand_id
1 'polypeptide(L)'
;MPGRDARVTYICEDVEDASWLARSFAQGFQLAGWRRLALRSAFILGILTVALMALLIPLTVVTTRSPGDIANAVFSAVVFGYAFWSTLGTLLMLHRWRIALAPWWMQSVDDDRLVEWRCPPRHADKSIKAVRYAARCPLCGGKVVACSGGMRHSWRIVGRCEEAPAAHVFAFDHVLREGNRLL
;
A
#
# COMPACT_ATOMS: atom_id res chain seq x y z
N MET A 1 17.58 -22.06 -28.99
CA MET A 1 16.51 -21.04 -28.89
C MET A 1 16.22 -20.79 -27.41
N PRO A 2 16.73 -19.71 -26.79
CA PRO A 2 16.58 -19.51 -25.35
C PRO A 2 15.30 -18.73 -25.09
N GLY A 3 14.18 -19.44 -24.98
CA GLY A 3 12.91 -18.86 -24.59
C GLY A 3 12.13 -19.88 -23.79
N ARG A 4 12.05 -19.67 -22.47
CA ARG A 4 10.80 -19.80 -21.68
C ARG A 4 10.92 -19.53 -20.18
N ASP A 5 12.10 -19.54 -19.55
CA ASP A 5 12.20 -19.38 -18.09
C ASP A 5 13.07 -18.19 -17.67
N ALA A 6 12.70 -16.99 -18.11
CA ALA A 6 13.36 -15.77 -17.63
C ALA A 6 12.90 -15.48 -16.20
N ARG A 7 13.70 -15.94 -15.23
CA ARG A 7 13.50 -15.67 -13.80
C ARG A 7 14.21 -14.40 -13.40
N VAL A 8 13.60 -13.66 -12.49
CA VAL A 8 14.17 -12.45 -11.90
C VAL A 8 14.26 -12.62 -10.39
N THR A 9 15.37 -12.17 -9.81
CA THR A 9 15.60 -12.16 -8.36
C THR A 9 15.58 -10.73 -7.88
N TYR A 10 14.67 -10.43 -6.95
CA TYR A 10 14.48 -9.11 -6.37
C TYR A 10 15.36 -8.91 -5.15
N ILE A 11 15.88 -7.71 -5.02
CA ILE A 11 16.63 -7.22 -3.87
C ILE A 11 15.72 -6.23 -3.16
N CYS A 12 15.67 -6.34 -1.84
CA CYS A 12 14.99 -5.36 -0.99
C CYS A 12 15.93 -4.17 -0.81
N GLU A 13 15.60 -3.06 -1.45
CA GLU A 13 16.26 -1.77 -1.27
C GLU A 13 15.58 -1.03 -0.11
N ASP A 14 16.39 -0.38 0.73
CA ASP A 14 15.88 0.48 1.78
C ASP A 14 15.49 1.85 1.21
N VAL A 15 14.45 2.46 1.78
CA VAL A 15 13.91 3.73 1.29
C VAL A 15 14.67 4.89 1.95
N GLU A 16 15.60 5.50 1.23
CA GLU A 16 16.44 6.60 1.74
C GLU A 16 15.73 7.96 1.66
N ASP A 17 14.92 8.20 0.61
CA ASP A 17 14.23 9.47 0.35
C ASP A 17 12.85 9.59 1.02
N ALA A 18 12.73 9.12 2.26
CA ALA A 18 11.47 9.18 2.98
C ALA A 18 11.20 10.58 3.55
N SER A 19 9.98 11.09 3.33
CA SER A 19 9.46 12.27 4.05
C SER A 19 9.58 12.05 5.56
N TRP A 20 9.63 13.11 6.36
CA TRP A 20 9.86 13.01 7.81
C TRP A 20 8.90 12.05 8.53
N LEU A 21 7.63 11.98 8.10
CA LEU A 21 6.63 11.02 8.59
C LEU A 21 6.89 9.59 8.06
N ALA A 22 7.23 9.44 6.79
CA ALA A 22 7.54 8.14 6.20
C ALA A 22 8.85 7.55 6.73
N ARG A 23 9.77 8.36 7.26
CA ARG A 23 11.06 7.92 7.81
C ARG A 23 10.90 6.91 8.96
N SER A 24 9.89 7.09 9.81
CA SER A 24 9.57 6.13 10.87
C SER A 24 9.17 4.76 10.33
N PHE A 25 8.53 4.73 9.16
CA PHE A 25 8.15 3.49 8.47
C PHE A 25 9.31 2.94 7.64
N ALA A 26 10.17 3.79 7.06
CA ALA A 26 11.39 3.37 6.36
C ALA A 26 12.38 2.67 7.32
N GLN A 27 12.50 3.15 8.55
CA GLN A 27 13.32 2.52 9.60
C GLN A 27 12.67 1.26 10.21
N GLY A 28 11.41 0.98 9.90
CA GLY A 28 10.63 -0.12 10.46
C GLY A 28 9.85 0.32 11.70
N PHE A 29 8.57 0.62 11.50
CA PHE A 29 7.66 1.00 12.58
C PHE A 29 7.37 -0.23 13.46
N GLN A 30 8.08 -0.33 14.59
CA GLN A 30 7.88 -1.42 15.53
C GLN A 30 6.50 -1.34 16.18
N LEU A 31 5.76 -2.44 16.11
CA LEU A 31 4.45 -2.60 16.73
C LEU A 31 4.60 -2.98 18.21
N ALA A 32 5.36 -2.20 18.97
CA ALA A 32 5.61 -2.40 20.40
C ALA A 32 5.23 -1.16 21.22
N GLY A 33 4.87 -1.36 22.49
CA GLY A 33 4.56 -0.29 23.43
C GLY A 33 3.46 0.67 22.98
N TRP A 34 3.68 1.97 23.21
CA TRP A 34 2.72 3.04 22.92
C TRP A 34 2.46 3.24 21.42
N ARG A 35 3.43 2.93 20.56
CA ARG A 35 3.30 3.07 19.09
C ARG A 35 2.21 2.16 18.53
N ARG A 36 2.12 0.94 19.06
CA ARG A 36 1.03 0.01 18.75
C ARG A 36 -0.32 0.60 19.15
N LEU A 37 -0.39 1.19 20.35
CA LEU A 37 -1.63 1.79 20.84
C LEU A 37 -2.03 3.00 20.00
N ALA A 38 -1.09 3.87 19.64
CA ALA A 38 -1.33 5.03 18.78
C ALA A 38 -1.84 4.64 17.38
N LEU A 39 -1.25 3.61 16.77
CA LEU A 39 -1.72 3.12 15.48
C LEU A 39 -3.12 2.49 15.60
N ARG A 40 -3.37 1.73 16.67
CA ARG A 40 -4.70 1.15 16.94
C ARG A 40 -5.75 2.22 17.21
N SER A 41 -5.41 3.25 17.99
CA SER A 41 -6.35 4.34 18.28
C SER A 41 -6.63 5.16 17.03
N ALA A 42 -5.66 5.38 16.15
CA ALA A 42 -5.88 6.03 14.85
C ALA A 42 -6.88 5.25 13.98
N PHE A 43 -6.76 3.92 13.91
CA PHE A 43 -7.73 3.09 13.20
C PHE A 43 -9.12 3.12 13.86
N ILE A 44 -9.20 2.96 15.18
CA ILE A 44 -10.48 2.97 15.92
C ILE A 44 -11.16 4.32 15.74
N LEU A 45 -10.43 5.42 15.94
CA LEU A 45 -10.97 6.77 15.80
C LEU A 45 -11.49 7.00 14.38
N GLY A 46 -10.73 6.62 13.34
CA GLY A 46 -11.17 6.76 11.96
C GLY A 46 -12.39 5.90 11.60
N ILE A 47 -12.52 4.69 12.16
CA ILE A 47 -13.72 3.87 12.01
C ILE A 47 -14.91 4.52 12.72
N LEU A 48 -14.71 5.03 13.95
CA LEU A 48 -15.76 5.70 14.71
C LEU A 48 -16.24 6.98 14.04
N THR A 49 -15.35 7.77 13.44
CA THR A 49 -15.76 8.99 12.72
C THR A 49 -16.58 8.65 11.48
N VAL A 50 -16.18 7.63 10.69
CA VAL A 50 -16.98 7.16 9.54
C VAL A 50 -18.33 6.60 10.00
N ALA A 51 -18.37 5.83 11.09
CA ALA A 51 -19.61 5.29 11.64
C ALA A 51 -20.55 6.40 12.16
N LEU A 52 -19.99 7.41 12.84
CA LEU A 52 -20.75 8.58 13.30
C LEU A 52 -21.33 9.35 12.12
N MET A 53 -20.54 9.61 11.07
CA MET A 53 -21.04 10.26 9.85
C MET A 53 -22.19 9.46 9.21
N ALA A 54 -22.04 8.13 9.11
CA ALA A 54 -23.10 7.27 8.58
C ALA A 54 -24.39 7.32 9.41
N LEU A 55 -24.29 7.53 10.73
CA LEU A 55 -25.43 7.69 11.64
C LEU A 55 -26.06 9.10 11.55
N LEU A 56 -25.25 10.13 11.34
CA LEU A 56 -25.73 11.51 11.27
C LEU A 56 -26.53 11.78 9.97
N ILE A 57 -26.17 11.15 8.85
CA ILE A 57 -26.90 11.31 7.57
C ILE A 57 -28.41 11.04 7.71
N PRO A 58 -28.88 9.87 8.18
CA PRO A 58 -30.32 9.62 8.31
C PRO A 58 -30.99 10.56 9.32
N LEU A 59 -30.27 10.97 10.38
CA LEU A 59 -30.78 11.96 11.32
C LEU A 59 -31.02 13.30 10.62
N THR A 60 -30.08 13.78 9.78
CA THR A 60 -30.26 15.02 9.00
C THR A 60 -31.43 14.92 8.03
N VAL A 61 -31.65 13.76 7.40
CA VAL A 61 -32.79 13.53 6.50
C VAL A 61 -34.13 13.60 7.24
N VAL A 62 -34.18 13.16 8.50
CA VAL A 62 -35.41 13.19 9.32
C VAL A 62 -35.68 14.59 9.88
N THR A 63 -34.64 15.31 10.31
CA THR A 63 -34.79 16.60 11.00
C THR A 63 -34.87 17.79 10.04
N THR A 64 -34.23 17.71 8.88
CA THR A 64 -34.18 18.80 7.91
C THR A 64 -35.00 18.46 6.66
N ARG A 65 -35.68 19.45 6.08
CA ARG A 65 -36.37 19.34 4.77
C ARG A 65 -35.57 20.00 3.64
N SER A 66 -34.40 20.55 3.97
CA SER A 66 -33.56 21.24 3.01
C SER A 66 -32.72 20.20 2.24
N PRO A 67 -32.80 20.16 0.90
CA PRO A 67 -31.98 19.23 0.12
C PRO A 67 -30.49 19.58 0.18
N GLY A 68 -30.16 20.86 0.47
CA GLY A 68 -28.78 21.33 0.59
C GLY A 68 -28.04 20.75 1.79
N ASP A 69 -28.68 20.68 2.96
CA ASP A 69 -28.06 20.14 4.17
C ASP A 69 -27.79 18.64 4.02
N ILE A 70 -28.72 17.91 3.42
CA ILE A 70 -28.56 16.48 3.09
C ILE A 70 -27.40 16.29 2.11
N ALA A 71 -27.33 17.10 1.03
CA ALA A 71 -26.25 17.03 0.06
C ALA A 71 -24.88 17.31 0.70
N ASN A 72 -24.78 18.32 1.57
CA ASN A 72 -23.55 18.65 2.29
C ASN A 72 -23.13 17.53 3.25
N ALA A 73 -24.08 16.91 3.95
CA ALA A 73 -23.80 15.79 4.85
C ALA A 73 -23.26 14.57 4.09
N VAL A 74 -23.90 14.22 2.96
CA VAL A 74 -23.44 13.13 2.08
C VAL A 74 -22.07 13.44 1.49
N PHE A 75 -21.88 14.65 0.96
CA PHE A 75 -20.59 15.07 0.41
C PHE A 75 -19.47 14.99 1.45
N SER A 76 -19.73 15.50 2.66
CA SER A 76 -18.78 15.42 3.77
C SER A 76 -18.43 13.97 4.10
N ALA A 77 -19.43 13.09 4.22
CA ALA A 77 -19.20 11.67 4.51
C ALA A 77 -18.38 10.96 3.41
N VAL A 78 -18.62 11.28 2.13
CA VAL A 78 -17.84 10.76 1.01
C VAL A 78 -16.38 11.23 1.09
N VAL A 79 -16.16 12.53 1.31
CA VAL A 79 -14.81 13.11 1.41
C VAL A 79 -14.03 12.51 2.58
N PHE A 80 -14.64 12.46 3.77
CA PHE A 80 -14.00 11.89 4.96
C PHE A 80 -13.78 10.38 4.82
N GLY A 81 -14.74 9.64 4.27
CA GLY A 81 -14.60 8.21 4.00
C GLY A 81 -13.45 7.93 3.04
N TYR A 82 -13.35 8.70 1.95
CA TYR A 82 -12.25 8.59 0.99
C TYR A 82 -10.89 8.98 1.63
N ALA A 83 -10.84 10.05 2.41
CA ALA A 83 -9.63 10.46 3.13
C ALA A 83 -9.15 9.38 4.10
N PHE A 84 -10.06 8.80 4.89
CA PHE A 84 -9.75 7.68 5.79
C PHE A 84 -9.26 6.46 5.01
N TRP A 85 -9.97 6.07 3.95
CA TRP A 85 -9.61 4.90 3.16
C TRP A 85 -8.25 5.04 2.46
N SER A 86 -7.99 6.19 1.84
CA SER A 86 -6.73 6.45 1.13
C SER A 86 -5.50 6.53 2.05
N THR A 87 -5.69 6.95 3.30
CA THR A 87 -4.59 7.13 4.27
C THR A 87 -4.30 5.88 5.10
N LEU A 88 -5.36 5.25 5.62
CA LEU A 88 -5.29 4.14 6.59
C LEU A 88 -5.81 2.81 6.02
N GLY A 89 -6.69 2.83 5.02
CA GLY A 89 -7.28 1.62 4.43
C GLY A 89 -6.23 0.64 3.89
N THR A 90 -5.20 1.14 3.23
CA THR A 90 -4.09 0.30 2.73
C THR A 90 -3.32 -0.39 3.86
N LEU A 91 -3.17 0.28 5.01
CA LEU A 91 -2.53 -0.31 6.20
C LEU A 91 -3.45 -1.33 6.90
N LEU A 92 -4.78 -1.19 6.81
CA LEU A 92 -5.71 -2.22 7.28
C LEU A 92 -5.62 -3.48 6.41
N MET A 93 -5.54 -3.32 5.08
CA MET A 93 -5.36 -4.44 4.16
C MET A 93 -4.03 -5.18 4.34
N LEU A 94 -3.00 -4.46 4.79
CA LEU A 94 -1.66 -5.00 5.03
C LEU A 94 -1.66 -6.19 5.99
N HIS A 95 -2.57 -6.23 6.98
CA HIS A 95 -2.68 -7.37 7.90
C HIS A 95 -3.02 -8.68 7.17
N ARG A 96 -3.86 -8.60 6.12
CA ARG A 96 -4.31 -9.77 5.35
C ARG A 96 -3.27 -10.18 4.30
N TRP A 97 -2.70 -9.23 3.57
CA TRP A 97 -1.86 -9.52 2.39
C TRP A 97 -0.36 -9.56 2.69
N ARG A 98 0.04 -9.14 3.89
CA ARG A 98 1.43 -9.03 4.36
C ARG A 98 2.31 -8.05 3.57
N ILE A 99 1.92 -7.69 2.36
CA ILE A 99 2.51 -6.64 1.55
C ILE A 99 1.41 -5.88 0.81
N ALA A 100 1.55 -4.56 0.71
CA ALA A 100 0.64 -3.69 -0.02
C ALA A 100 1.41 -2.50 -0.60
N LEU A 101 0.79 -1.77 -1.52
CA LEU A 101 1.31 -0.46 -1.95
C LEU A 101 1.37 0.48 -0.76
N ALA A 102 2.33 1.39 -0.74
CA ALA A 102 2.35 2.42 0.28
C ALA A 102 1.15 3.37 0.09
N PRO A 103 0.55 3.89 1.18
CA PRO A 103 -0.40 4.98 1.09
C PRO A 103 0.20 6.20 0.38
N TRP A 104 -0.64 7.04 -0.22
CA TRP A 104 -0.21 8.20 -1.00
C TRP A 104 0.79 9.13 -0.27
N TRP A 105 0.66 9.28 1.05
CA TRP A 105 1.54 10.11 1.87
C TRP A 105 2.92 9.48 2.15
N MET A 106 3.09 8.18 1.86
CA MET A 106 4.37 7.47 1.91
C MET A 106 4.97 7.21 0.52
N GLN A 107 4.20 7.39 -0.55
CA GLN A 107 4.65 7.17 -1.92
C GLN A 107 5.72 8.17 -2.35
N SER A 108 6.58 7.75 -3.29
CA SER A 108 7.51 8.64 -3.99
C SER A 108 6.88 9.12 -5.29
N VAL A 109 7.37 10.22 -5.85
CA VAL A 109 6.97 10.66 -7.20
C VAL A 109 7.59 9.75 -8.27
N ASP A 110 8.86 9.38 -8.07
CA ASP A 110 9.63 8.65 -9.09
C ASP A 110 9.43 7.13 -9.03
N ASP A 111 8.99 6.60 -7.88
CA ASP A 111 9.01 5.17 -7.61
C ASP A 111 7.86 4.69 -6.71
N ASP A 112 7.24 3.58 -7.11
CA ASP A 112 6.24 2.88 -6.32
C ASP A 112 6.88 2.26 -5.07
N ARG A 113 6.47 2.76 -3.91
CA ARG A 113 6.86 2.21 -2.61
C ARG A 113 5.86 1.16 -2.15
N LEU A 114 6.38 0.16 -1.47
CA LEU A 114 5.60 -0.91 -0.87
C LEU A 114 5.72 -0.83 0.65
N VAL A 115 4.73 -1.38 1.34
CA VAL A 115 4.75 -1.53 2.79
C VAL A 115 4.62 -3.03 3.09
N GLU A 116 5.51 -3.54 3.92
CA GLU A 116 5.59 -4.94 4.32
C GLU A 116 5.29 -5.07 5.82
N TRP A 117 4.41 -6.02 6.16
CA TRP A 117 4.19 -6.48 7.52
C TRP A 117 5.21 -7.55 7.88
N ARG A 118 6.21 -7.16 8.66
CA ARG A 118 7.26 -8.05 9.15
C ARG A 118 6.82 -8.69 10.46
N CYS A 119 6.94 -10.01 10.55
CA CYS A 119 6.68 -10.76 11.78
C CYS A 119 7.53 -12.03 11.87
N PRO A 120 7.66 -12.62 13.09
CA PRO A 120 8.29 -13.91 13.28
C PRO A 120 7.61 -15.03 12.47
N PRO A 121 8.34 -16.07 12.01
CA PRO A 121 9.78 -16.34 12.26
C PRO A 121 10.74 -15.61 11.31
N ARG A 122 10.25 -15.03 10.21
CA ARG A 122 11.08 -14.39 9.16
C ARG A 122 11.79 -13.13 9.65
N HIS A 123 11.17 -12.42 10.61
CA HIS A 123 11.73 -11.22 11.22
C HIS A 123 11.60 -11.32 12.74
N ALA A 124 12.65 -10.93 13.47
CA ALA A 124 12.68 -11.01 14.93
C ALA A 124 11.50 -10.26 15.60
N ASP A 125 11.17 -9.08 15.07
CA ASP A 125 10.14 -8.20 15.63
C ASP A 125 8.95 -8.00 14.69
N LYS A 126 7.77 -7.76 15.29
CA LYS A 126 6.57 -7.32 14.58
C LYS A 126 6.73 -5.84 14.20
N SER A 127 6.86 -5.55 12.93
CA SER A 127 7.02 -4.18 12.43
C SER A 127 6.36 -3.96 11.08
N ILE A 128 6.04 -2.71 10.77
CA ILE A 128 5.57 -2.27 9.45
C ILE A 128 6.72 -1.50 8.82
N LYS A 129 7.29 -2.01 7.72
CA LYS A 129 8.42 -1.37 7.04
C LYS A 129 8.02 -0.92 5.64
N ALA A 130 8.33 0.33 5.29
CA ALA A 130 8.32 0.79 3.91
C ALA A 130 9.56 0.25 3.19
N VAL A 131 9.35 -0.42 2.06
CA VAL A 131 10.39 -1.15 1.32
C VAL A 131 10.24 -0.90 -0.17
N ARG A 132 11.34 -1.03 -0.90
CA ARG A 132 11.36 -1.08 -2.35
C ARG A 132 11.94 -2.43 -2.78
N TYR A 133 11.34 -3.04 -3.79
CA TYR A 133 11.89 -4.25 -4.40
C TYR A 133 12.30 -3.93 -5.82
N ALA A 134 13.60 -4.07 -6.09
CA ALA A 134 14.19 -3.84 -7.39
C ALA A 134 14.92 -5.10 -7.86
N ALA A 135 15.03 -5.27 -9.16
CA ALA A 135 15.76 -6.35 -9.78
C ALA A 135 16.35 -5.93 -11.11
N ARG A 136 17.15 -6.81 -11.72
CA ARG A 136 17.68 -6.61 -13.06
C ARG A 136 16.90 -7.44 -14.07
N CYS A 137 16.47 -6.82 -15.17
CA CYS A 137 15.72 -7.48 -16.21
C CYS A 137 16.60 -8.50 -16.93
N PRO A 138 16.21 -9.79 -17.00
CA PRO A 138 16.97 -10.81 -17.73
C PRO A 138 16.90 -10.65 -19.26
N LEU A 139 16.03 -9.79 -19.79
CA LEU A 139 15.81 -9.61 -21.23
C LEU A 139 16.66 -8.46 -21.82
N CYS A 140 16.63 -7.29 -21.16
CA CYS A 140 17.34 -6.08 -21.63
C CYS A 140 18.40 -5.57 -20.67
N GLY A 141 18.52 -6.14 -19.46
CA GLY A 141 19.47 -5.69 -18.45
C GLY A 141 19.04 -4.42 -17.67
N GLY A 142 17.91 -3.80 -18.01
CA GLY A 142 17.35 -2.62 -17.34
C GLY A 142 16.80 -2.92 -15.94
N LYS A 143 16.46 -1.87 -15.19
CA LYS A 143 15.91 -2.01 -13.82
C LYS A 143 14.45 -2.51 -13.88
N VAL A 144 14.11 -3.41 -12.98
CA VAL A 144 12.75 -3.92 -12.75
C VAL A 144 12.32 -3.49 -11.36
N VAL A 145 11.17 -2.84 -11.24
CA VAL A 145 10.64 -2.36 -9.96
C VAL A 145 9.29 -3.03 -9.66
N ALA A 146 9.09 -3.40 -8.40
CA ALA A 146 7.83 -3.95 -7.92
C ALA A 146 6.78 -2.84 -7.78
N CYS A 147 5.73 -2.90 -8.59
CA CYS A 147 4.71 -1.88 -8.74
C CYS A 147 3.30 -2.51 -8.79
N SER A 148 2.28 -1.65 -8.85
CA SER A 148 0.89 -2.11 -8.97
C SER A 148 0.65 -2.90 -10.27
N GLY A 149 0.03 -4.08 -10.14
CA GLY A 149 -0.40 -4.91 -11.27
C GLY A 149 -1.44 -4.28 -12.19
N GLY A 150 -2.09 -3.20 -11.76
CA GLY A 150 -3.16 -2.52 -12.51
C GLY A 150 -4.33 -3.46 -12.81
N MET A 151 -5.10 -3.16 -13.87
CA MET A 151 -6.29 -3.94 -14.24
C MET A 151 -5.97 -5.39 -14.64
N ARG A 152 -4.87 -5.61 -15.39
CA ARG A 152 -4.49 -6.96 -15.90
C ARG A 152 -4.06 -7.91 -14.78
N HIS A 153 -3.50 -7.38 -13.69
CA HIS A 153 -3.11 -8.16 -12.52
C HIS A 153 -3.70 -7.51 -11.26
N SER A 154 -5.03 -7.37 -11.25
CA SER A 154 -5.77 -6.74 -10.15
C SER A 154 -5.36 -7.29 -8.80
N TRP A 155 -5.10 -6.38 -7.85
CA TRP A 155 -4.72 -6.69 -6.46
C TRP A 155 -3.39 -7.40 -6.26
N ARG A 156 -2.60 -7.60 -7.32
CA ARG A 156 -1.26 -8.19 -7.23
C ARG A 156 -0.20 -7.13 -7.45
N ILE A 157 0.94 -7.32 -6.81
CA ILE A 157 2.16 -6.57 -7.08
C ILE A 157 2.92 -7.36 -8.15
N VAL A 158 3.47 -6.66 -9.12
CA VAL A 158 4.24 -7.24 -10.23
C VAL A 158 5.53 -6.46 -10.41
N GLY A 159 6.58 -7.10 -10.93
CA GLY A 159 7.76 -6.40 -11.39
C GLY A 159 7.54 -5.89 -12.82
N ARG A 160 7.81 -4.61 -13.06
CA ARG A 160 7.87 -4.05 -14.42
C ARG A 160 9.25 -3.49 -14.70
N CYS A 161 9.76 -3.76 -15.89
CA CYS A 161 11.00 -3.13 -16.36
C CYS A 161 10.76 -1.66 -16.70
N GLU A 162 11.68 -0.78 -16.32
CA GLU A 162 11.63 0.65 -16.65
C GLU A 162 11.78 0.91 -18.15
N GLU A 163 12.61 0.11 -18.84
CA GLU A 163 12.85 0.24 -20.28
C GLU A 163 11.67 -0.23 -21.15
N ALA A 164 10.91 -1.22 -20.68
CA ALA A 164 9.80 -1.80 -21.43
C ALA A 164 8.66 -2.26 -20.50
N PRO A 165 7.96 -1.33 -19.82
CA PRO A 165 7.03 -1.66 -18.73
C PRO A 165 5.78 -2.42 -19.19
N ALA A 166 5.39 -2.27 -20.46
CA ALA A 166 4.23 -2.97 -21.03
C ALA A 166 4.56 -4.39 -21.52
N ALA A 167 5.82 -4.67 -21.86
CA ALA A 167 6.25 -5.93 -22.46
C ALA A 167 7.01 -6.82 -21.47
N HIS A 168 7.86 -6.24 -20.62
CA HIS A 168 8.67 -6.97 -19.65
C HIS A 168 8.00 -6.92 -18.28
N VAL A 169 7.08 -7.86 -18.05
CA VAL A 169 6.33 -7.97 -16.78
C VAL A 169 6.66 -9.29 -16.12
N PHE A 170 6.96 -9.23 -14.82
CA PHE A 170 7.36 -10.38 -14.02
C PHE A 170 6.42 -10.53 -12.82
N ALA A 171 6.14 -11.77 -12.42
CA ALA A 171 5.50 -12.05 -11.15
C ALA A 171 6.41 -11.55 -10.01
N PHE A 172 5.81 -11.26 -8.86
CA PHE A 172 6.56 -10.85 -7.69
C PHE A 172 6.07 -11.62 -6.47
N ASP A 173 6.95 -12.46 -5.94
CA ASP A 173 6.78 -13.05 -4.62
C ASP A 173 7.70 -12.33 -3.63
N HIS A 174 7.13 -11.56 -2.71
CA HIS A 174 7.89 -10.86 -1.67
C HIS A 174 8.57 -11.83 -0.69
N VAL A 175 8.08 -13.05 -0.53
CA VAL A 175 8.66 -14.04 0.39
C VAL A 175 9.93 -14.60 -0.21
N LEU A 176 9.85 -15.21 -1.39
CA LEU A 176 11.01 -15.77 -2.07
C LEU A 176 11.92 -14.72 -2.71
N ARG A 177 11.38 -13.51 -2.93
CA ARG A 177 12.02 -12.43 -3.71
C ARG A 177 12.36 -12.91 -5.13
N GLU A 178 11.50 -13.72 -5.71
CA GLU A 178 11.67 -14.25 -7.06
C GLU A 178 10.41 -13.98 -7.88
N GLY A 179 10.60 -14.00 -9.21
CA GLY A 179 9.55 -13.74 -10.18
C GLY A 179 9.79 -14.49 -11.47
N ASN A 180 8.73 -15.04 -12.03
CA ASN A 180 8.74 -15.57 -13.39
C ASN A 180 8.14 -14.56 -14.35
N ARG A 181 8.60 -14.57 -15.60
CA ARG A 181 8.03 -13.74 -16.67
C ARG A 181 6.54 -14.04 -16.84
N LEU A 182 5.73 -12.99 -16.91
CA LEU A 182 4.29 -13.04 -17.17
C LEU A 182 3.96 -12.65 -18.62
N LEU A 183 4.73 -11.73 -19.20
CA LEU A 183 4.61 -11.20 -20.56
C LEU A 183 5.98 -11.05 -21.19
#